data_AF-A0A7C6Q0F5-F1
#
_entry.id   AF-A0A7C6Q0F5-F1
#
_cell.length_a   1.000
_cell.length_b   1.000
_cell.length_c   1.000
_cell.angle_alpha   90.00
_cell.angle_beta   90.00
_cell.angle_gamma   90.00
#
_symmetry.space_group_name_H-M   'P 1'
#
loop_
_entity.id
_entity.type
_entity.pdbx_description
1 polymer ?
#
loop_
_entity_poly.entity_id
_entity_poly.type
_entity_poly.pdbx_seq_one_letter_code
_entity_poly.pdbx_strand_id
1 'polypeptide(L)'
;MKTNGDTLLRNLYINISVYGNNIGYMKTGEFFASKVRTGGDWDYKSFLGVNTTYQVTVDNRSILMSGEQIGNAHYGYVGRKVFSADLLKTAAGAYQIYSGTSYIGWYNSYFDDPNDQYWIQRGINYCEGGSF
;
A
#
# COMPACT_ATOMS: atom_id res chain seq x y z
N MET A 1 0.48 -12.57 19.77
CA MET A 1 -0.48 -12.80 18.68
C MET A 1 -0.19 -11.78 17.60
N LYS A 2 0.18 -12.21 16.38
CA LYS A 2 0.35 -11.29 15.24
C LYS A 2 -1.03 -10.76 14.87
N THR A 3 -1.35 -9.53 15.25
CA THR A 3 -2.56 -8.85 14.76
C THR A 3 -2.38 -8.62 13.27
N ASN A 4 -3.14 -9.34 12.45
CA ASN A 4 -3.19 -9.14 11.00
C ASN A 4 -3.48 -7.66 10.73
N GLY A 5 -2.68 -7.02 9.86
CA GLY A 5 -2.78 -5.58 9.57
C GLY A 5 -4.20 -5.13 9.19
N ASP A 6 -5.00 -6.04 8.62
CA ASP A 6 -6.41 -5.82 8.29
C ASP A 6 -7.30 -5.51 9.50
N THR A 7 -7.05 -6.10 10.67
CA THR A 7 -7.84 -5.86 11.89
C THR A 7 -7.55 -4.47 12.46
N LEU A 8 -6.30 -4.00 12.35
CA LEU A 8 -5.90 -2.65 12.78
C LEU A 8 -6.43 -1.58 11.84
N LEU A 9 -6.37 -1.80 10.52
CA LEU A 9 -6.95 -0.90 9.51
C LEU A 9 -8.46 -0.75 9.69
N ARG A 10 -9.18 -1.86 9.97
CA ARG A 10 -10.61 -1.84 10.25
C ARG A 10 -10.94 -1.03 11.51
N ASN A 11 -10.17 -1.19 12.58
CA ASN A 11 -10.36 -0.43 13.81
C ASN A 11 -10.02 1.06 13.64
N LEU A 12 -9.05 1.40 12.79
CA LEU A 12 -8.76 2.79 12.45
C LEU A 12 -9.89 3.42 11.62
N TYR A 13 -10.42 2.70 10.62
CA TYR A 13 -11.56 3.14 9.80
C TYR A 13 -12.80 3.44 10.66
N ILE A 14 -13.08 2.60 11.65
CA ILE A 14 -14.17 2.84 12.62
C ILE A 14 -13.92 4.12 13.44
N ASN A 15 -12.67 4.47 13.75
CA ASN A 15 -12.37 5.74 14.42
C ASN A 15 -12.57 6.96 13.51
N ILE A 16 -12.34 6.84 12.19
CA ILE A 16 -12.65 7.90 11.20
C ILE A 16 -14.13 8.28 11.24
N SER A 17 -15.02 7.27 11.29
CA SER A 17 -16.46 7.52 11.30
C SER A 17 -16.99 8.12 12.61
N VAL A 18 -16.25 7.97 13.72
CA VAL A 18 -16.70 8.38 15.07
C VAL A 18 -16.13 9.73 15.52
N TYR A 19 -14.88 10.09 15.15
CA TYR A 19 -14.18 11.26 15.69
C TYR A 19 -13.94 12.41 14.69
N GLY A 20 -14.52 12.31 13.49
CA GLY A 20 -14.45 13.35 12.45
C GLY A 20 -13.47 13.01 11.32
N ASN A 21 -13.93 13.22 10.08
CA ASN A 21 -13.29 12.75 8.84
C ASN A 21 -11.81 13.13 8.70
N ASN A 22 -11.40 14.32 9.15
CA ASN A 22 -10.05 14.83 8.94
C ASN A 22 -8.98 14.20 9.87
N ILE A 23 -9.29 13.97 11.15
CA ILE A 23 -8.34 13.40 12.12
C ILE A 23 -8.13 11.91 11.86
N GLY A 24 -9.21 11.20 11.53
CA GLY A 24 -9.14 9.79 11.16
C GLY A 24 -8.33 9.55 9.88
N TYR A 25 -8.50 10.41 8.87
CA TYR A 25 -7.75 10.34 7.63
C TYR A 25 -6.24 10.54 7.85
N MET A 26 -5.85 11.54 8.65
CA MET A 26 -4.43 11.78 9.00
C MET A 26 -3.81 10.59 9.74
N LYS A 27 -4.45 10.07 10.80
CA LYS A 27 -3.92 8.90 11.54
C LYS A 27 -3.80 7.65 10.68
N THR A 28 -4.70 7.49 9.69
CA THR A 28 -4.63 6.38 8.75
C THR A 28 -3.51 6.55 7.75
N GLY A 29 -3.28 7.79 7.28
CA GLY A 29 -2.10 8.16 6.52
C GLY A 29 -0.80 7.87 7.27
N GLU A 30 -0.69 8.30 8.54
CA GLU A 30 0.47 8.03 9.40
C GLU A 30 0.73 6.54 9.59
N PHE A 31 -0.31 5.77 9.91
CA PHE A 31 -0.19 4.32 10.05
C PHE A 31 0.29 3.69 8.75
N PHE A 32 -0.37 4.00 7.62
CA PHE A 32 -0.01 3.46 6.32
C PHE A 32 1.43 3.79 5.94
N ALA A 33 1.82 5.07 6.03
CA ALA A 33 3.19 5.53 5.78
C ALA A 33 4.22 4.82 6.68
N SER A 34 3.91 4.63 7.97
CA SER A 34 4.79 3.94 8.92
C SER A 34 5.05 2.47 8.56
N LYS A 35 4.12 1.84 7.83
CA LYS A 35 4.24 0.45 7.40
C LYS A 35 4.99 0.31 6.07
N VAL A 36 4.73 1.18 5.10
CA VAL A 36 5.33 1.10 3.76
C VAL A 36 6.72 1.74 3.65
N ARG A 37 7.12 2.57 4.61
CA ARG A 37 8.46 3.16 4.64
C ARG A 37 9.57 2.12 4.67
N THR A 38 10.76 2.52 4.24
CA THR A 38 11.98 1.69 4.36
C THR A 38 12.14 1.16 5.78
N GLY A 39 12.33 -0.16 5.90
CA GLY A 39 12.42 -0.89 7.16
C GLY A 39 11.09 -1.04 7.93
N GLY A 40 9.97 -0.58 7.37
CA GLY A 40 8.62 -0.83 7.90
C GLY A 40 8.14 -2.24 7.55
N ASP A 41 7.07 -2.69 8.24
CA ASP A 41 6.58 -4.08 8.10
C ASP A 41 6.15 -4.45 6.67
N TRP A 42 5.82 -3.46 5.82
CA TRP A 42 5.39 -3.65 4.43
C TRP A 42 6.44 -3.25 3.40
N ASP A 43 7.69 -3.04 3.83
CA ASP A 43 8.85 -2.86 2.94
C ASP A 43 9.27 -4.19 2.29
N TYR A 44 8.36 -4.79 1.54
CA TYR A 44 8.57 -6.10 0.92
C TYR A 44 9.70 -6.07 -0.11
N LYS A 45 10.00 -4.91 -0.72
CA LYS A 45 11.15 -4.76 -1.62
C LYS A 45 12.46 -5.10 -0.89
N SER A 46 12.62 -4.62 0.34
CA SER A 46 13.79 -4.90 1.17
C SER A 46 13.86 -6.36 1.67
N PHE A 47 12.73 -6.96 2.04
CA PHE A 47 12.72 -8.32 2.61
C PHE A 47 12.78 -9.42 1.56
N LEU A 48 12.10 -9.23 0.42
CA LEU A 48 12.01 -10.22 -0.65
C LEU A 48 13.09 -10.03 -1.71
N GLY A 49 13.73 -8.86 -1.76
CA GLY A 49 14.67 -8.47 -2.79
C GLY A 49 13.96 -7.96 -4.05
N VAL A 50 14.44 -6.83 -4.59
CA VAL A 50 13.82 -6.12 -5.73
C VAL A 50 13.62 -7.04 -6.93
N ASN A 51 14.65 -7.82 -7.28
CA ASN A 51 14.68 -8.64 -8.50
C ASN A 51 14.43 -10.14 -8.26
N THR A 52 14.28 -10.57 -7.01
CA THR A 52 14.05 -11.99 -6.71
C THR A 52 12.61 -12.36 -7.05
N THR A 53 12.43 -13.39 -7.87
CA THR A 53 11.11 -13.84 -8.33
C THR A 53 10.55 -14.94 -7.44
N TYR A 54 9.25 -14.82 -7.15
CA TYR A 54 8.48 -15.77 -6.36
C TYR A 54 7.27 -16.25 -7.15
N GLN A 55 6.86 -17.48 -6.87
CA GLN A 55 5.58 -18.01 -7.33
C GLN A 55 4.48 -17.58 -6.36
N VAL A 56 3.56 -16.74 -6.82
CA VAL A 56 2.46 -16.18 -6.04
C VAL A 56 1.15 -16.74 -6.57
N THR A 57 0.29 -17.24 -5.68
CA THR A 57 -1.04 -17.71 -6.04
C THR A 57 -2.06 -16.61 -5.83
N VAL A 58 -2.75 -16.18 -6.89
CA VAL A 58 -3.87 -15.24 -6.85
C VAL A 58 -5.04 -15.84 -7.62
N ASP A 59 -6.23 -15.89 -7.02
CA ASP A 59 -7.44 -16.49 -7.60
C ASP A 59 -7.22 -17.90 -8.18
N ASN A 60 -6.53 -18.76 -7.44
CA ASN A 60 -6.14 -20.12 -7.84
C ASN A 60 -5.24 -20.18 -9.10
N ARG A 61 -4.66 -19.04 -9.52
CA ARG A 61 -3.67 -18.97 -10.60
C ARG A 61 -2.31 -18.68 -10.03
N SER A 62 -1.30 -19.36 -10.57
CA SER A 62 0.09 -19.14 -10.23
C SER A 62 0.70 -18.07 -11.13
N ILE A 63 1.26 -17.02 -10.55
CA ILE A 63 1.88 -15.90 -11.23
C ILE A 63 3.31 -15.75 -10.69
N LEU A 64 4.28 -15.53 -11.58
CA LEU A 64 5.64 -15.17 -11.17
C LEU A 64 5.70 -13.66 -10.93
N MET A 65 6.17 -13.27 -9.76
CA MET A 65 6.30 -11.86 -9.38
C MET A 65 7.63 -11.61 -8.67
N SER A 66 8.31 -10.52 -9.00
CA SER A 66 9.48 -10.07 -8.22
C SER A 66 9.05 -9.50 -6.86
N GLY A 67 9.98 -9.42 -5.90
CA GLY A 67 9.72 -8.79 -4.60
C GLY A 67 9.23 -7.34 -4.74
N GLU A 68 9.73 -6.60 -5.74
CA GLU A 68 9.21 -5.28 -6.13
C GLU A 68 7.75 -5.32 -6.56
N GLN A 69 7.40 -6.22 -7.49
CA GLN A 69 6.05 -6.35 -8.02
C GLN A 69 5.05 -6.75 -6.92
N ILE A 70 5.47 -7.61 -5.99
CA ILE A 70 4.71 -8.00 -4.79
C ILE A 70 4.48 -6.79 -3.88
N GLY A 71 5.53 -6.01 -3.61
CA GLY A 71 5.45 -4.80 -2.80
C GLY A 71 4.48 -3.76 -3.40
N ASN A 72 4.59 -3.51 -4.70
CA ASN A 72 3.75 -2.55 -5.43
C ASN A 72 2.28 -2.99 -5.48
N ALA A 73 2.02 -4.26 -5.78
CA ALA A 73 0.67 -4.80 -5.78
C ALA A 73 0.03 -4.76 -4.38
N HIS A 74 0.80 -5.09 -3.33
CA HIS A 74 0.33 -5.00 -1.96
C HIS A 74 0.03 -3.54 -1.54
N TYR A 75 0.90 -2.59 -1.91
CA TYR A 75 0.70 -1.16 -1.68
C TYR A 75 -0.64 -0.68 -2.27
N GLY A 76 -0.88 -1.00 -3.54
CA GLY A 76 -2.13 -0.66 -4.23
C GLY A 76 -3.35 -1.28 -3.56
N TYR A 77 -3.30 -2.58 -3.25
CA TYR A 77 -4.41 -3.31 -2.64
C TYR A 77 -4.78 -2.78 -1.24
N VAL A 78 -3.80 -2.65 -0.35
CA VAL A 78 -4.04 -2.23 1.03
C VAL A 78 -4.38 -0.74 1.09
N GLY A 79 -3.67 0.09 0.33
CA GLY A 79 -3.92 1.52 0.27
C GLY A 79 -5.33 1.82 -0.23
N ARG A 80 -5.83 1.06 -1.21
CA ARG A 80 -7.14 1.32 -1.83
C ARG A 80 -8.32 1.18 -0.88
N LYS A 81 -8.16 0.39 0.19
CA LYS A 81 -9.18 0.25 1.25
C LYS A 81 -9.50 1.57 1.96
N VAL A 82 -8.61 2.56 1.87
CA VAL A 82 -8.74 3.85 2.58
C VAL A 82 -8.60 5.04 1.63
N PHE A 83 -7.65 4.98 0.70
CA PHE A 83 -7.31 6.10 -0.19
C PHE A 83 -7.91 5.92 -1.59
N SER A 84 -8.10 7.02 -2.31
CA SER A 84 -8.52 6.98 -3.72
C SER A 84 -7.39 6.43 -4.60
N ALA A 85 -7.76 5.82 -5.73
CA ALA A 85 -6.79 5.30 -6.69
C ALA A 85 -5.85 6.40 -7.21
N ASP A 86 -6.37 7.58 -7.53
CA ASP A 86 -5.57 8.71 -8.03
C ASP A 86 -4.50 9.15 -7.02
N LEU A 87 -4.84 9.11 -5.74
CA LEU A 87 -3.94 9.50 -4.67
C LEU A 87 -2.85 8.43 -4.44
N LEU A 88 -3.16 7.16 -4.68
CA LEU A 88 -2.19 6.06 -4.62
C LEU A 88 -1.28 5.95 -5.85
N LYS A 89 -1.67 6.53 -6.98
CA LYS A 89 -0.94 6.43 -8.26
C LYS A 89 -0.07 7.64 -8.57
N THR A 90 -0.17 8.70 -7.77
CA THR A 90 0.61 9.91 -8.00
C THR A 90 1.59 10.11 -6.85
N ALA A 91 2.84 10.44 -7.19
CA ALA A 91 3.82 10.87 -6.18
C ALA A 91 3.31 12.07 -5.38
N ALA A 92 2.55 12.97 -6.02
CA ALA A 92 1.88 14.09 -5.36
C ALA A 92 0.78 13.63 -4.37
N GLY A 93 0.01 12.60 -4.71
CA GLY A 93 -1.00 12.01 -3.82
C GLY A 93 -0.36 11.23 -2.66
N ALA A 94 0.71 10.48 -2.91
CA ALA A 94 1.53 9.87 -1.87
C ALA A 94 2.15 10.93 -0.95
N TYR A 95 2.60 12.06 -1.51
CA TYR A 95 3.04 13.22 -0.75
C TYR A 95 1.89 13.86 0.06
N GLN A 96 0.65 13.85 -0.43
CA GLN A 96 -0.51 14.32 0.34
C GLN A 96 -0.84 13.41 1.52
N ILE A 97 -0.82 12.08 1.35
CA ILE A 97 -0.86 11.12 2.48
C ILE A 97 0.23 11.46 3.47
N TYR A 98 1.44 11.71 2.96
CA TYR A 98 2.62 12.05 3.75
C TYR A 98 2.55 13.42 4.43
N SER A 99 1.96 14.46 3.83
CA SER A 99 1.97 15.84 4.37
C SER A 99 1.16 16.01 5.66
N GLY A 100 0.38 14.98 6.01
CA GLY A 100 -0.20 14.81 7.35
C GLY A 100 0.67 14.00 8.33
N THR A 101 1.96 13.75 8.01
CA THR A 101 2.87 12.82 8.70
C THR A 101 4.33 13.34 8.66
N SER A 102 5.23 12.86 9.53
CA SER A 102 6.62 13.35 9.67
C SER A 102 7.72 12.52 8.97
N TYR A 103 7.40 11.60 8.05
CA TYR A 103 8.35 10.60 7.52
C TYR A 103 8.73 10.76 6.04
N ILE A 104 9.84 11.44 5.75
CA ILE A 104 10.30 11.76 4.38
C ILE A 104 10.86 10.52 3.67
N GLY A 105 10.54 10.36 2.37
CA GLY A 105 11.33 9.57 1.41
C GLY A 105 10.80 8.19 1.02
N TRP A 106 9.71 7.71 1.62
CA TRP A 106 9.21 6.34 1.36
C TRP A 106 8.56 6.14 0.00
N TYR A 107 7.99 7.18 -0.59
CA TYR A 107 7.20 7.05 -1.82
C TYR A 107 8.08 6.94 -3.07
N ASN A 108 9.32 7.44 -3.03
CA ASN A 108 10.18 7.51 -4.21
C ASN A 108 10.38 6.17 -4.92
N SER A 109 10.36 5.05 -4.19
CA SER A 109 10.50 3.71 -4.75
C SER A 109 9.22 3.10 -5.31
N TYR A 110 8.09 3.80 -5.31
CA TYR A 110 6.80 3.29 -5.80
C TYR A 110 6.30 4.04 -7.05
N PHE A 111 7.02 5.08 -7.47
CA PHE A 111 6.59 6.01 -8.52
C PHE A 111 7.71 6.33 -9.51
N ASP A 112 8.84 5.65 -9.43
CA ASP A 112 10.03 5.90 -10.22
C ASP A 112 10.04 5.16 -11.56
N ASP A 113 9.36 4.01 -11.69
CA ASP A 113 9.23 3.26 -12.93
C ASP A 113 7.75 3.07 -13.37
N PRO A 114 7.42 3.16 -14.68
CA PRO A 114 6.11 2.77 -15.23
C PRO A 114 5.59 1.39 -14.80
N ASN A 115 6.50 0.44 -14.53
CA ASN A 115 6.20 -0.88 -13.99
C ASN A 115 5.61 -0.79 -12.58
N ASP A 116 6.05 0.15 -11.73
CA ASP A 116 5.45 0.32 -10.40
C ASP A 116 3.97 0.68 -10.51
N GLN A 117 3.63 1.59 -11.44
CA GLN A 117 2.24 2.00 -11.69
C GLN A 117 1.36 0.85 -12.16
N TYR A 118 1.91 -0.04 -13.00
CA TYR A 118 1.19 -1.22 -13.45
C TYR A 118 0.82 -2.13 -12.26
N TRP A 119 1.78 -2.44 -11.40
CA TRP A 119 1.55 -3.34 -10.26
C TRP A 119 0.69 -2.72 -9.16
N ILE A 120 0.85 -1.43 -8.88
CA ILE A 120 -0.05 -0.68 -8.01
C ILE A 120 -1.49 -0.75 -8.54
N GLN A 121 -1.69 -0.55 -9.84
CA GLN A 121 -3.01 -0.65 -10.45
C GLN A 121 -3.60 -2.07 -10.34
N ARG A 122 -2.80 -3.12 -10.51
CA ARG A 122 -3.27 -4.52 -10.32
C ARG A 122 -3.79 -4.75 -8.91
N GLY A 123 -3.05 -4.25 -7.91
CA GLY A 123 -3.49 -4.27 -6.51
C GLY A 123 -4.80 -3.52 -6.27
N ILE A 124 -4.93 -2.32 -6.84
CA ILE A 124 -6.16 -1.51 -6.76
C ILE A 124 -7.34 -2.25 -7.38
N ASN A 125 -7.19 -2.76 -8.61
CA ASN A 125 -8.24 -3.50 -9.31
C ASN A 125 -8.73 -4.69 -8.49
N TYR A 126 -7.80 -5.43 -7.91
CA TYR A 126 -8.13 -6.59 -7.09
C TYR A 126 -8.86 -6.22 -5.80
N CYS A 127 -8.51 -5.08 -5.17
CA CYS A 127 -9.27 -4.55 -4.03
C CYS A 127 -10.70 -4.17 -4.41
N GLU A 128 -10.92 -3.72 -5.65
CA GLU A 128 -12.23 -3.33 -6.19
C GLU A 128 -13.04 -4.51 -6.75
N GLY A 129 -12.54 -5.74 -6.63
CA GLY A 129 -13.18 -6.96 -7.14
C GLY A 129 -12.98 -7.21 -8.64
N GLY A 130 -12.10 -6.45 -9.27
CA GLY A 130 -11.62 -6.69 -10.64
C GLY A 130 -10.58 -7.81 -10.70
N SER A 131 -10.17 -8.14 -11.91
CA SER A 131 -9.07 -9.09 -12.12
C SER A 131 -7.77 -8.55 -11.54
N PHE A 132 -7.05 -9.42 -10.81
CA PHE A 132 -5.66 -9.16 -10.48
C PHE A 132 -4.82 -9.04 -11.74
#